data_AF-A0A267HP97-F1
#
_entry.id   AF-A0A267HP97-F1
#
_cell.length_a   1.000
_cell.length_b   1.000
_cell.length_c   1.000
_cell.angle_alpha   90.00
_cell.angle_beta   90.00
_cell.angle_gamma   90.00
#
_symmetry.space_group_name_H-M   'P 1'
#
loop_
_entity.id
_entity.type
_entity.pdbx_description
1 polymer ?
#
loop_
_entity_poly.entity_id
_entity_poly.type
_entity_poly.pdbx_seq_one_letter_code
_entity_poly.pdbx_strand_id
1 'polypeptide(L)'
;MFGLLQPDKVKVGQRIKEIKESMNLSFTELGNRLGKKKPTISSYVQGYALAPESVINQLSSISGKPVGWFYFGDIEEYISDYLQLKGQNRIVQEHPKVVKAIKEEFYTGEFKNPAWENEVGYPCEGFMDDYFYELQQEVIKEEIQRMVRDQIKNLSIADELSKQKKDEAVAVITSGIIEYMDVAGEFNYEKKYDMINLVKQEVDKYDFFADSNFEDRYLVGKLINILADQQKTVELINRLSEELTKKSFSGRFGGEELIEAFETLRPALIQIYSKVSTDELEDWFK
;
A
#
# COMPACT_ATOMS: atom_id res chain seq x y z
N MET A 1 -14.10 24.90 4.10
CA MET A 1 -13.43 25.33 2.86
C MET A 1 -12.97 24.07 2.13
N PHE A 2 -13.12 24.00 0.80
CA PHE A 2 -12.64 22.85 0.02
C PHE A 2 -11.11 22.74 0.05
N GLY A 3 -10.58 21.52 0.02
CA GLY A 3 -9.14 21.22 0.00
C GLY A 3 -8.50 21.43 -1.38
N LEU A 4 -7.45 20.68 -1.68
CA LEU A 4 -6.86 20.59 -3.02
C LEU A 4 -7.91 20.22 -4.08
N LEU A 5 -8.76 19.22 -3.81
CA LEU A 5 -9.81 18.83 -4.76
C LEU A 5 -10.99 19.81 -4.69
N GLN A 6 -11.18 20.55 -5.79
CA GLN A 6 -12.25 21.53 -5.94
C GLN A 6 -13.46 20.93 -6.65
N PRO A 7 -14.70 21.30 -6.29
CA PRO A 7 -15.89 20.81 -6.99
C PRO A 7 -15.91 21.22 -8.46
N ASP A 8 -16.14 20.25 -9.34
CA ASP A 8 -16.36 20.51 -10.75
C ASP A 8 -17.82 20.89 -11.01
N LYS A 9 -18.05 22.11 -11.49
CA LYS A 9 -19.41 22.65 -11.74
C LYS A 9 -20.22 21.82 -12.75
N VAL A 10 -19.58 21.18 -13.71
CA VAL A 10 -20.24 20.33 -14.71
C VAL A 10 -20.66 19.00 -14.06
N LYS A 11 -19.74 18.35 -13.32
CA LYS A 11 -20.08 17.11 -12.57
C LYS A 11 -21.17 17.38 -11.53
N VAL A 12 -21.08 18.48 -10.78
CA VAL A 12 -22.12 18.92 -9.84
C VAL A 12 -23.45 19.12 -10.55
N GLY A 13 -23.46 19.83 -11.68
CA GLY A 13 -24.67 20.04 -12.48
C GLY A 13 -25.32 18.75 -12.94
N GLN A 14 -24.51 17.78 -13.36
CA GLN A 14 -24.96 16.45 -13.76
C GLN A 14 -25.59 15.68 -12.57
N ARG A 15 -25.01 15.74 -11.38
CA ARG A 15 -25.60 15.12 -10.17
C ARG A 15 -26.91 15.79 -9.73
N ILE A 16 -27.01 17.11 -9.88
CA ILE A 16 -28.30 17.82 -9.68
C ILE A 16 -29.34 17.34 -10.71
N LYS A 17 -28.92 17.12 -11.96
CA LYS A 17 -29.79 16.60 -13.02
C LYS A 17 -30.32 15.21 -12.67
N GLU A 18 -29.45 14.33 -12.16
CA GLU A 18 -29.79 12.97 -11.73
C GLU A 18 -30.84 12.98 -10.61
N ILE A 19 -30.69 13.85 -9.60
CA ILE A 19 -31.70 13.98 -8.54
C ILE A 19 -33.03 14.52 -9.08
N LYS A 20 -32.97 15.53 -9.94
CA LYS A 20 -34.18 16.06 -10.59
C LYS A 20 -34.92 14.95 -11.35
N GLU A 21 -34.20 14.14 -12.12
CA GLU A 21 -34.75 13.03 -12.91
C GLU A 21 -35.26 11.88 -12.05
N SER A 22 -34.52 11.46 -11.01
CA SER A 22 -34.92 10.37 -10.12
C SER A 22 -36.19 10.69 -9.33
N MET A 23 -36.41 11.97 -9.04
CA MET A 23 -37.62 12.48 -8.40
C MET A 23 -38.76 12.83 -9.38
N ASN A 24 -38.55 12.63 -10.68
CA ASN A 24 -39.48 12.99 -11.76
C ASN A 24 -39.95 14.46 -11.70
N LEU A 25 -39.03 15.39 -11.42
CA LEU A 25 -39.33 16.83 -11.31
C LEU A 25 -38.98 17.57 -12.60
N SER A 26 -39.82 18.54 -12.97
CA SER A 26 -39.44 19.57 -13.93
C SER A 26 -38.49 20.60 -13.30
N PHE A 27 -37.77 21.35 -14.14
CA PHE A 27 -36.94 22.47 -13.66
C PHE A 27 -37.72 23.53 -12.88
N THR A 28 -39.00 23.72 -13.21
CA THR A 28 -39.87 24.67 -12.51
C THR A 28 -40.22 24.15 -11.12
N GLU A 29 -40.59 22.88 -10.99
CA GLU A 29 -40.93 22.29 -9.69
C GLU A 29 -39.72 22.23 -8.77
N LEU A 30 -38.55 21.83 -9.29
CA LEU A 30 -37.31 21.85 -8.52
C LEU A 30 -36.94 23.27 -8.10
N GLY A 31 -37.08 24.25 -9.02
CA GLY A 31 -36.88 25.66 -8.71
C GLY A 31 -37.80 26.15 -7.58
N ASN A 32 -39.09 25.81 -7.62
CA ASN A 32 -40.05 26.18 -6.58
C ASN A 32 -39.66 25.59 -5.22
N ARG A 33 -39.23 24.32 -5.16
CA ARG A 33 -38.77 23.67 -3.91
C ARG A 33 -37.52 24.33 -3.32
N LEU A 34 -36.63 24.82 -4.18
CA LEU A 34 -35.37 25.47 -3.79
C LEU A 34 -35.49 26.99 -3.64
N GLY A 35 -36.68 27.57 -3.88
CA GLY A 35 -36.89 29.02 -3.90
C GLY A 35 -36.07 29.74 -5.01
N LYS A 36 -35.81 29.09 -6.14
CA LYS A 36 -35.04 29.62 -7.28
C LYS A 36 -35.86 29.62 -8.57
N LYS A 37 -35.56 30.55 -9.47
CA LYS A 37 -36.21 30.61 -10.79
C LYS A 37 -35.70 29.47 -11.68
N LYS A 38 -36.56 28.96 -12.59
CA LYS A 38 -36.22 27.93 -13.58
C LYS A 38 -34.88 28.19 -14.32
N PRO A 39 -34.59 29.40 -14.83
CA PRO A 39 -33.31 29.64 -15.52
C PRO A 39 -32.09 29.45 -14.61
N THR A 40 -32.20 29.76 -13.32
CA THR A 40 -31.13 29.56 -12.33
C THR A 40 -30.83 28.08 -12.13
N ILE A 41 -31.87 27.26 -11.95
CA ILE A 41 -31.70 25.79 -11.86
C ILE A 41 -31.13 25.22 -13.16
N SER A 42 -31.62 25.68 -14.31
CA SER A 42 -31.07 25.29 -15.61
C SER A 42 -29.59 25.63 -15.73
N SER A 43 -29.16 26.79 -15.22
CA SER A 43 -27.75 27.20 -15.22
C SER A 43 -26.86 26.26 -14.41
N TYR A 44 -27.34 25.84 -13.23
CA TYR A 44 -26.61 24.87 -12.40
C TYR A 44 -26.53 23.49 -13.05
N VAL A 45 -27.65 22.98 -13.57
CA VAL A 45 -27.71 21.66 -14.21
C VAL A 45 -26.84 21.57 -15.46
N GLN A 46 -26.72 22.66 -16.21
CA GLN A 46 -25.86 22.73 -17.39
C GLN A 46 -24.37 22.97 -17.03
N GLY A 47 -24.03 23.14 -15.76
CA GLY A 47 -22.66 23.42 -15.32
C GLY A 47 -22.15 24.82 -15.71
N TYR A 48 -23.04 25.76 -16.05
CA TYR A 48 -22.64 27.14 -16.33
C TYR A 48 -22.18 27.87 -15.05
N ALA A 49 -22.87 27.61 -13.94
CA ALA A 49 -22.52 28.11 -12.62
C ALA A 49 -22.54 26.97 -11.58
N LEU A 50 -21.64 27.03 -10.59
CA LEU A 50 -21.67 26.14 -9.44
C LEU A 50 -22.86 26.52 -8.54
N ALA A 51 -23.65 25.54 -8.12
CA ALA A 51 -24.73 25.78 -7.17
C ALA A 51 -24.15 26.22 -5.81
N PRO A 52 -24.71 27.25 -5.17
CA PRO A 52 -24.24 27.70 -3.87
C PRO A 52 -24.54 26.65 -2.79
N GLU A 53 -23.76 26.65 -1.72
CA GLU A 53 -23.86 25.68 -0.63
C GLU A 53 -25.28 25.57 -0.06
N SER A 54 -25.99 26.69 0.12
CA SER A 54 -27.38 26.70 0.57
C SER A 54 -28.31 25.86 -0.32
N VAL A 55 -28.07 25.85 -1.63
CA VAL A 55 -28.85 25.05 -2.60
C VAL A 55 -28.47 23.58 -2.51
N ILE A 56 -27.17 23.26 -2.36
CA ILE A 56 -26.70 21.88 -2.18
C ILE A 56 -27.23 21.28 -0.87
N ASN A 57 -27.23 22.03 0.22
CA ASN A 57 -27.76 21.58 1.52
C ASN A 57 -29.27 21.29 1.45
N GLN A 58 -30.04 22.10 0.70
CA GLN A 58 -31.45 21.83 0.44
C GLN A 58 -31.66 20.60 -0.44
N LEU A 59 -30.88 20.46 -1.52
CA LEU A 59 -30.92 19.28 -2.39
C LEU A 59 -30.56 18.01 -1.63
N SER A 60 -29.56 18.06 -0.75
CA SER A 60 -29.20 16.97 0.16
C SER A 60 -30.37 16.59 1.06
N SER A 61 -31.00 17.59 1.70
CA SER A 61 -32.17 17.38 2.57
C SER A 61 -33.37 16.75 1.84
N ILE A 62 -33.60 17.14 0.58
CA ILE A 62 -34.76 16.68 -0.22
C ILE A 62 -34.52 15.29 -0.83
N SER A 63 -33.28 14.98 -1.22
CA SER A 63 -32.93 13.74 -1.92
C SER A 63 -32.44 12.63 -1.01
N GLY A 64 -32.00 12.95 0.22
CA GLY A 64 -31.31 12.03 1.11
C GLY A 64 -29.87 11.72 0.71
N LYS A 65 -29.34 12.32 -0.36
CA LYS A 65 -27.92 12.20 -0.72
C LYS A 65 -27.07 13.12 0.15
N PRO A 66 -25.86 12.69 0.57
CA PRO A 66 -24.97 13.54 1.36
C PRO A 66 -24.46 14.72 0.52
N VAL A 67 -24.11 15.82 1.19
CA VAL A 67 -23.57 17.04 0.57
C VAL A 67 -22.33 16.72 -0.27
N GLY A 68 -21.41 15.91 0.25
CA GLY A 68 -20.19 15.52 -0.46
C GLY A 68 -20.44 14.76 -1.76
N TRP A 69 -21.53 13.99 -1.85
CA TRP A 69 -21.88 13.30 -3.09
C TRP A 69 -22.21 14.28 -4.22
N PHE A 70 -22.88 15.40 -3.94
CA PHE A 70 -23.14 16.41 -4.96
C PHE A 70 -21.84 17.04 -5.48
N TYR A 71 -20.92 17.38 -4.58
CA TYR A 71 -19.67 18.03 -4.95
C TYR A 71 -18.70 17.10 -5.65
N PHE A 72 -18.54 15.89 -5.13
CA PHE A 72 -17.42 15.02 -5.47
C PHE A 72 -17.82 13.65 -6.02
N GLY A 73 -19.10 13.30 -6.00
CA GLY A 73 -19.57 11.99 -6.43
C GLY A 73 -19.34 10.95 -5.35
N ASP A 74 -19.33 9.67 -5.68
CA ASP A 74 -19.11 8.63 -4.67
C ASP A 74 -17.70 8.72 -4.07
N ILE A 75 -17.51 8.18 -2.86
CA ILE A 75 -16.23 8.27 -2.14
C ILE A 75 -15.04 7.71 -2.96
N GLU A 76 -15.26 6.67 -3.75
CA GLU A 76 -14.23 6.09 -4.61
C GLU A 76 -13.83 7.05 -5.73
N GLU A 77 -14.81 7.79 -6.29
CA GLU A 77 -14.54 8.85 -7.27
C GLU A 77 -13.71 9.96 -6.63
N TYR A 78 -14.07 10.40 -5.42
CA TYR A 78 -13.31 11.42 -4.69
C TYR A 78 -11.86 11.00 -4.40
N ILE A 79 -11.65 9.80 -3.85
CA ILE A 79 -10.31 9.28 -3.54
C ILE A 79 -9.50 9.14 -4.84
N SER A 80 -10.10 8.58 -5.90
CA SER A 80 -9.44 8.42 -7.20
C SER A 80 -9.05 9.77 -7.81
N ASP A 81 -9.99 10.71 -7.89
CA ASP A 81 -9.76 12.05 -8.46
C ASP A 81 -8.68 12.80 -7.66
N TYR A 82 -8.70 12.68 -6.32
CA TYR A 82 -7.69 13.26 -5.44
C TYR A 82 -6.29 12.70 -5.71
N LEU A 83 -6.14 11.38 -5.75
CA LEU A 83 -4.85 10.73 -6.00
C LEU A 83 -4.31 11.06 -7.40
N GLN A 84 -5.17 11.05 -8.42
CA GLN A 84 -4.79 11.46 -9.78
C GLN A 84 -4.33 12.91 -9.84
N LEU A 85 -4.99 13.81 -9.11
CA LEU A 85 -4.59 15.21 -9.00
C LEU A 85 -3.21 15.38 -8.33
N LYS A 86 -2.87 14.49 -7.40
CA LYS A 86 -1.54 14.39 -6.79
C LYS A 86 -0.49 13.73 -7.70
N GLY A 87 -0.87 13.34 -8.92
CA GLY A 87 0.00 12.72 -9.92
C GLY A 87 0.05 11.19 -9.86
N GLN A 88 -0.72 10.54 -8.97
CA GLN A 88 -0.70 9.10 -8.71
C GLN A 88 -1.55 8.30 -9.71
N ASN A 89 -1.36 8.59 -11.00
CA ASN A 89 -2.22 8.07 -12.07
C ASN A 89 -2.03 6.57 -12.29
N ARG A 90 -0.77 6.11 -12.33
CA ARG A 90 -0.45 4.71 -12.65
C ARG A 90 -0.89 3.78 -11.54
N ILE A 91 -0.63 4.13 -10.27
CA ILE A 91 -1.03 3.27 -9.15
C ILE A 91 -2.56 3.17 -9.02
N VAL A 92 -3.30 4.25 -9.26
CA VAL A 92 -4.77 4.22 -9.26
C VAL A 92 -5.32 3.32 -10.37
N GLN A 93 -4.69 3.33 -11.55
CA GLN A 93 -5.09 2.51 -12.70
C GLN A 93 -4.72 1.04 -12.55
N GLU A 94 -3.49 0.74 -12.15
CA GLU A 94 -2.96 -0.61 -12.07
C GLU A 94 -3.35 -1.32 -10.76
N HIS A 95 -3.59 -0.57 -9.68
CA HIS A 95 -3.93 -1.09 -8.35
C HIS A 95 -5.19 -0.44 -7.78
N PRO A 96 -6.38 -0.71 -8.37
CA PRO A 96 -7.65 -0.17 -7.89
C PRO A 96 -7.99 -0.62 -6.45
N LYS A 97 -7.27 -1.64 -5.92
CA LYS A 97 -7.33 -2.03 -4.51
C LYS A 97 -6.94 -0.89 -3.56
N VAL A 98 -6.06 0.02 -3.97
CA VAL A 98 -5.62 1.17 -3.16
C VAL A 98 -6.80 2.09 -2.82
N VAL A 99 -7.61 2.44 -3.83
CA VAL A 99 -8.81 3.29 -3.62
C VAL A 99 -9.80 2.60 -2.68
N LYS A 100 -9.97 1.27 -2.82
CA LYS A 100 -10.86 0.48 -1.96
C LYS A 100 -10.36 0.42 -0.52
N ALA A 101 -9.07 0.19 -0.32
CA ALA A 101 -8.45 0.15 1.01
C ALA A 101 -8.64 1.48 1.74
N ILE A 102 -8.38 2.63 1.08
CA ILE A 102 -8.59 3.96 1.67
C ILE A 102 -10.05 4.16 2.09
N LYS A 103 -11.00 3.74 1.27
CA LYS A 103 -12.44 3.79 1.58
C LYS A 103 -12.79 2.90 2.77
N GLU A 104 -12.29 1.67 2.81
CA GLU A 104 -12.56 0.71 3.87
C GLU A 104 -12.00 1.21 5.21
N GLU A 105 -10.77 1.73 5.22
CA GLU A 105 -10.17 2.33 6.42
C GLU A 105 -10.97 3.54 6.89
N PHE A 106 -11.37 4.42 5.98
CA PHE A 106 -12.17 5.59 6.33
C PHE A 106 -13.51 5.24 7.01
N TYR A 107 -14.22 4.21 6.52
CA TYR A 107 -15.54 3.87 7.04
C TYR A 107 -15.54 2.90 8.21
N THR A 108 -14.63 1.93 8.18
CA THR A 108 -14.64 0.72 9.01
C THR A 108 -13.29 0.37 9.62
N GLY A 109 -12.26 1.18 9.37
CA GLY A 109 -10.93 1.01 9.94
C GLY A 109 -10.97 0.97 11.46
N GLU A 110 -9.98 0.29 12.05
CA GLU A 110 -9.86 0.14 13.50
C GLU A 110 -9.80 1.49 14.24
N PHE A 111 -9.48 2.56 13.50
CA PHE A 111 -9.29 3.92 14.02
C PHE A 111 -10.30 4.95 13.50
N LYS A 112 -11.48 4.53 13.03
CA LYS A 112 -12.51 5.47 12.53
C LYS A 112 -12.63 6.73 13.40
N ASN A 113 -12.27 7.87 12.82
CA ASN A 113 -12.18 9.14 13.53
C ASN A 113 -12.99 10.21 12.80
N PRO A 114 -13.98 10.86 13.46
CA PRO A 114 -14.71 11.99 12.88
C PRO A 114 -13.82 13.15 12.42
N ALA A 115 -12.61 13.30 12.99
CA ALA A 115 -11.63 14.29 12.53
C ALA A 115 -11.08 14.01 11.12
N TRP A 116 -11.30 12.81 10.59
CA TRP A 116 -10.98 12.46 9.20
C TRP A 116 -12.08 12.90 8.24
N GLU A 117 -13.23 13.35 8.72
CA GLU A 117 -14.26 13.90 7.85
C GLU A 117 -13.98 15.38 7.57
N ASN A 118 -14.01 15.76 6.29
CA ASN A 118 -14.07 17.15 5.89
C ASN A 118 -15.49 17.72 6.12
N GLU A 119 -15.68 19.01 5.84
CA GLU A 119 -16.97 19.70 6.05
C GLU A 119 -18.17 19.07 5.31
N VAL A 120 -17.93 18.21 4.31
CA VAL A 120 -18.97 17.57 3.50
C VAL A 120 -19.11 16.06 3.76
N GLY A 121 -18.42 15.52 4.78
CA GLY A 121 -18.48 14.11 5.21
C GLY A 121 -17.61 13.15 4.41
N TYR A 122 -16.57 13.66 3.74
CA TYR A 122 -15.63 12.87 2.93
C TYR A 122 -14.26 12.83 3.61
N PRO A 123 -13.36 11.90 3.24
CA PRO A 123 -12.03 11.85 3.81
C PRO A 123 -11.30 13.20 3.67
N CYS A 124 -10.69 13.64 4.77
CA CYS A 124 -9.79 14.77 4.75
C CYS A 124 -8.50 14.40 4.00
N GLU A 125 -7.91 15.37 3.33
CA GLU A 125 -6.77 15.11 2.44
C GLU A 125 -5.52 14.67 3.20
N GLY A 126 -5.34 15.12 4.45
CA GLY A 126 -4.24 14.66 5.31
C GLY A 126 -4.33 13.16 5.61
N PHE A 127 -5.50 12.66 5.98
CA PHE A 127 -5.73 11.22 6.15
C PHE A 127 -5.41 10.44 4.86
N MET A 128 -5.88 10.95 3.71
CA MET A 128 -5.61 10.30 2.43
C MET A 128 -4.11 10.28 2.12
N ASP A 129 -3.39 11.36 2.38
CA ASP A 129 -1.94 11.44 2.15
C ASP A 129 -1.18 10.45 3.05
N ASP A 130 -1.49 10.41 4.34
CA ASP A 130 -0.82 9.54 5.32
C ASP A 130 -1.08 8.06 4.99
N TYR A 131 -2.35 7.68 4.82
CA TYR A 131 -2.70 6.28 4.58
C TYR A 131 -2.30 5.80 3.17
N PHE A 132 -2.34 6.68 2.16
CA PHE A 132 -1.84 6.34 0.83
C PHE A 132 -0.33 6.09 0.83
N TYR A 133 0.44 6.80 1.66
CA TYR A 133 1.88 6.60 1.76
C TYR A 133 2.22 5.16 2.16
N GLU A 134 1.58 4.65 3.22
CA GLU A 134 1.73 3.27 3.68
C GLU A 134 1.33 2.26 2.60
N LEU A 135 0.13 2.41 2.04
CA LEU A 135 -0.37 1.51 0.98
C LEU A 135 0.54 1.48 -0.25
N GLN A 136 1.09 2.64 -0.64
CA GLN A 136 1.98 2.72 -1.78
C GLN A 136 3.27 1.93 -1.53
N GLN A 137 3.83 1.95 -0.33
CA GLN A 137 5.03 1.17 -0.01
C GLN A 137 4.78 -0.34 -0.16
N GLU A 138 3.64 -0.82 0.35
CA GLU A 138 3.25 -2.23 0.19
C GLU A 138 3.12 -2.61 -1.28
N VAL A 139 2.45 -1.79 -2.08
CA VAL A 139 2.29 -2.02 -3.53
C VAL A 139 3.63 -2.03 -4.24
N ILE A 140 4.54 -1.11 -3.90
CA ILE A 140 5.90 -1.05 -4.46
C ILE A 140 6.67 -2.32 -4.10
N LYS A 141 6.62 -2.76 -2.84
CA LYS A 141 7.28 -3.98 -2.37
C LYS A 141 6.78 -5.22 -3.12
N GLU A 142 5.47 -5.41 -3.21
CA GLU A 142 4.87 -6.52 -3.96
C GLU A 142 5.29 -6.50 -5.43
N GLU A 143 5.30 -5.32 -6.05
CA GLU A 143 5.66 -5.17 -7.45
C GLU A 143 7.15 -5.46 -7.69
N ILE A 144 8.04 -4.99 -6.81
CA ILE A 144 9.48 -5.32 -6.87
C ILE A 144 9.69 -6.82 -6.71
N GLN A 145 9.06 -7.46 -5.72
CA GLN A 145 9.16 -8.92 -5.55
C GLN A 145 8.73 -9.67 -6.81
N ARG A 146 7.64 -9.24 -7.44
CA ARG A 146 7.16 -9.81 -8.69
C ARG A 146 8.18 -9.61 -9.82
N MET A 147 8.68 -8.39 -10.00
CA MET A 147 9.66 -8.06 -11.02
C MET A 147 10.97 -8.85 -10.85
N VAL A 148 11.47 -9.00 -9.62
CA VAL A 148 12.67 -9.80 -9.32
C VAL A 148 12.44 -11.27 -9.65
N ARG A 149 11.31 -11.86 -9.23
CA ARG A 149 10.94 -13.24 -9.59
C ARG A 149 10.90 -13.45 -11.10
N ASP A 150 10.32 -12.50 -11.82
CA ASP A 150 10.20 -12.58 -13.27
C ASP A 150 11.56 -12.43 -13.96
N GLN A 151 12.47 -11.57 -13.46
CA GLN A 151 13.84 -11.49 -13.98
C GLN A 151 14.62 -12.79 -13.73
N ILE A 152 14.58 -13.34 -12.50
CA ILE A 152 15.30 -14.57 -12.15
C ILE A 152 14.84 -15.76 -13.02
N LYS A 153 13.53 -15.87 -13.30
CA LYS A 153 12.99 -16.92 -14.18
C LYS A 153 13.53 -16.86 -15.62
N ASN A 154 13.95 -15.69 -16.07
CA ASN A 154 14.45 -15.46 -17.42
C ASN A 154 15.97 -15.59 -17.53
N LEU A 155 16.68 -15.88 -16.43
CA LEU A 155 18.12 -16.13 -16.45
C LEU A 155 18.44 -17.46 -17.14
N SER A 156 19.59 -17.53 -17.81
CA SER A 156 20.06 -18.77 -18.44
C SER A 156 20.33 -19.88 -17.42
N ILE A 157 20.68 -19.51 -16.18
CA ILE A 157 20.96 -20.44 -15.08
C ILE A 157 19.69 -20.83 -14.29
N ALA A 158 18.51 -20.34 -14.68
CA ALA A 158 17.30 -20.50 -13.87
C ALA A 158 16.97 -21.97 -13.56
N ASP A 159 17.23 -22.89 -14.48
CA ASP A 159 16.95 -24.32 -14.28
C ASP A 159 17.96 -25.01 -13.34
N GLU A 160 19.13 -24.41 -13.13
CA GLU A 160 20.17 -24.91 -12.21
C GLU A 160 19.89 -24.50 -10.76
N LEU A 161 19.08 -23.47 -10.55
CA LEU A 161 18.78 -22.92 -9.23
C LEU A 161 17.64 -23.68 -8.56
N SER A 162 17.87 -24.12 -7.32
CA SER A 162 16.82 -24.68 -6.47
C SER A 162 15.75 -23.64 -6.16
N LYS A 163 14.52 -24.11 -5.86
CA LYS A 163 13.44 -23.21 -5.43
C LYS A 163 13.86 -22.34 -4.25
N GLN A 164 14.57 -22.93 -3.28
CA GLN A 164 15.05 -22.23 -2.11
C GLN A 164 16.03 -21.11 -2.46
N LYS A 165 17.01 -21.34 -3.36
CA LYS A 165 17.94 -20.29 -3.81
C LYS A 165 17.22 -19.16 -4.54
N LYS A 166 16.20 -19.47 -5.35
CA LYS A 166 15.36 -18.45 -6.00
C LYS A 166 14.60 -17.62 -4.98
N ASP A 167 13.97 -18.26 -4.00
CA ASP A 167 13.20 -17.58 -2.95
C ASP A 167 14.11 -16.68 -2.08
N GLU A 168 15.32 -17.13 -1.76
CA GLU A 168 16.34 -16.34 -1.06
C GLU A 168 16.80 -15.13 -1.87
N ALA A 169 17.15 -15.32 -3.14
CA ALA A 169 17.58 -14.24 -4.01
C ALA A 169 16.49 -13.17 -4.13
N VAL A 170 15.22 -13.57 -4.28
CA VAL A 170 14.09 -12.64 -4.29
C VAL A 170 14.03 -11.83 -3.00
N ALA A 171 14.16 -12.48 -1.85
CA ALA A 171 14.11 -11.80 -0.55
C ALA A 171 15.25 -10.79 -0.39
N VAL A 172 16.50 -11.21 -0.63
CA VAL A 172 17.68 -10.34 -0.46
C VAL A 172 17.66 -9.17 -1.44
N ILE A 173 17.41 -9.42 -2.74
CA ILE A 173 17.40 -8.38 -3.76
C ILE A 173 16.26 -7.39 -3.48
N THR A 174 15.06 -7.88 -3.13
CA THR A 174 13.93 -7.00 -2.81
C THR A 174 14.27 -6.11 -1.62
N SER A 175 14.76 -6.68 -0.53
CA SER A 175 15.10 -5.89 0.66
C SER A 175 16.17 -4.86 0.35
N GLY A 176 17.26 -5.22 -0.33
CA GLY A 176 18.30 -4.26 -0.70
C GLY A 176 17.79 -3.10 -1.57
N ILE A 177 16.85 -3.37 -2.50
CA ILE A 177 16.19 -2.33 -3.30
C ILE A 177 15.32 -1.43 -2.42
N ILE A 178 14.50 -2.01 -1.54
CA ILE A 178 13.59 -1.27 -0.65
C ILE A 178 14.38 -0.35 0.29
N GLU A 179 15.49 -0.82 0.83
CA GLU A 179 16.34 0.00 1.69
C GLU A 179 17.03 1.13 0.95
N TYR A 180 17.51 0.86 -0.27
CA TYR A 180 18.03 1.92 -1.12
C TYR A 180 16.97 3.00 -1.37
N MET A 181 15.74 2.58 -1.69
CA MET A 181 14.63 3.50 -1.95
C MET A 181 14.25 4.29 -0.70
N ASP A 182 14.28 3.67 0.48
CA ASP A 182 14.01 4.32 1.75
C ASP A 182 15.05 5.42 2.06
N VAL A 183 16.34 5.08 2.00
CA VAL A 183 17.44 6.03 2.22
C VAL A 183 17.40 7.19 1.21
N ALA A 184 17.01 6.91 -0.03
CA ALA A 184 16.91 7.92 -1.09
C ALA A 184 15.60 8.73 -1.05
N GLY A 185 14.62 8.33 -0.23
CA GLY A 185 13.28 8.94 -0.18
C GLY A 185 12.49 8.75 -1.49
N GLU A 186 12.67 7.62 -2.17
CA GLU A 186 12.19 7.38 -3.54
C GLU A 186 10.96 6.47 -3.66
N PHE A 187 10.13 6.36 -2.61
CA PHE A 187 8.85 5.65 -2.71
C PHE A 187 7.82 6.41 -3.55
N ASN A 188 7.83 6.14 -4.86
CA ASN A 188 6.85 6.66 -5.80
C ASN A 188 6.58 5.65 -6.91
N TYR A 189 5.37 5.08 -6.94
CA TYR A 189 5.00 4.07 -7.92
C TYR A 189 5.00 4.60 -9.36
N GLU A 190 4.86 5.92 -9.54
CA GLU A 190 4.91 6.55 -10.87
C GLU A 190 6.30 6.42 -11.52
N LYS A 191 7.35 6.24 -10.71
CA LYS A 191 8.74 5.94 -11.15
C LYS A 191 8.96 4.46 -11.46
N LYS A 192 7.92 3.70 -11.81
CA LYS A 192 8.00 2.25 -12.11
C LYS A 192 9.06 1.85 -13.14
N TYR A 193 9.39 2.71 -14.10
CA TYR A 193 10.48 2.42 -15.04
C TYR A 193 11.87 2.42 -14.38
N ASP A 194 12.09 3.30 -13.41
CA ASP A 194 13.33 3.34 -12.64
C ASP A 194 13.43 2.09 -11.76
N MET A 195 12.31 1.68 -11.15
CA MET A 195 12.22 0.41 -10.40
C MET A 195 12.59 -0.80 -11.27
N ILE A 196 12.09 -0.86 -12.51
CA ILE A 196 12.44 -1.95 -13.45
C ILE A 196 13.95 -1.97 -13.74
N ASN A 197 14.57 -0.80 -13.93
CA ASN A 197 16.00 -0.71 -14.19
C ASN A 197 16.82 -1.13 -12.97
N LEU A 198 16.41 -0.70 -11.78
CA LEU A 198 17.06 -1.07 -10.52
C LEU A 198 16.97 -2.58 -10.27
N VAL A 199 15.79 -3.19 -10.48
CA VAL A 199 15.61 -4.65 -10.39
C VAL A 199 16.55 -5.40 -11.32
N LYS A 200 16.66 -4.97 -12.59
CA LYS A 200 17.59 -5.61 -13.54
C LYS A 200 19.04 -5.53 -13.06
N GLN A 201 19.48 -4.34 -12.63
CA GLN A 201 20.84 -4.13 -12.16
C GLN A 201 21.17 -4.98 -10.95
N GLU A 202 20.27 -5.09 -9.98
CA GLU A 202 20.53 -5.86 -8.77
C GLU A 202 20.47 -7.37 -9.02
N VAL A 203 19.59 -7.84 -9.92
CA VAL A 203 19.58 -9.25 -10.36
C VAL A 203 20.86 -9.60 -11.12
N ASP A 204 21.34 -8.73 -12.01
CA ASP A 204 22.56 -8.96 -12.80
C ASP A 204 23.84 -9.02 -11.95
N LYS A 205 23.87 -8.30 -10.82
CA LYS A 205 25.01 -8.28 -9.87
C LYS A 205 24.97 -9.43 -8.87
N TYR A 206 23.82 -10.08 -8.70
CA TYR A 206 23.63 -11.05 -7.62
C TYR A 206 24.37 -12.35 -7.90
N ASP A 207 25.21 -12.79 -6.96
CA ASP A 207 25.88 -14.10 -7.02
C ASP A 207 24.96 -15.20 -6.46
N PHE A 208 24.28 -15.91 -7.36
CA PHE A 208 23.35 -16.98 -7.01
C PHE A 208 24.02 -18.23 -6.41
N PHE A 209 25.34 -18.38 -6.55
CA PHE A 209 26.09 -19.54 -6.08
C PHE A 209 26.79 -19.28 -4.74
N ALA A 210 26.93 -18.02 -4.34
CA ALA A 210 27.33 -17.65 -2.99
C ALA A 210 26.21 -17.93 -1.97
N ASP A 211 26.59 -17.94 -0.69
CA ASP A 211 25.61 -17.91 0.39
C ASP A 211 24.98 -16.54 0.49
N SER A 212 23.64 -16.52 0.48
CA SER A 212 22.83 -15.32 0.60
C SER A 212 23.14 -14.63 1.93
N ASN A 213 23.56 -13.37 1.89
CA ASN A 213 23.84 -12.59 3.09
C ASN A 213 22.68 -11.63 3.35
N PHE A 214 21.78 -12.04 4.25
CA PHE A 214 20.71 -11.19 4.76
C PHE A 214 21.28 -10.14 5.71
N GLU A 215 20.52 -9.10 6.02
CA GLU A 215 21.02 -8.06 6.91
C GLU A 215 21.12 -8.50 8.37
N ASP A 216 22.35 -8.52 8.87
CA ASP A 216 22.69 -8.93 10.23
C ASP A 216 22.30 -7.92 11.32
N ARG A 217 21.88 -6.71 10.95
CA ARG A 217 21.34 -5.72 11.91
C ARG A 217 19.96 -6.15 12.45
N TYR A 218 19.19 -6.86 11.64
CA TYR A 218 17.89 -7.40 12.02
C TYR A 218 18.03 -8.83 12.54
N LEU A 219 17.29 -9.16 13.62
CA LEU A 219 17.40 -10.46 14.29
C LEU A 219 17.07 -11.60 13.32
N VAL A 220 16.00 -11.45 12.55
CA VAL A 220 15.57 -12.45 11.56
C VAL A 220 16.63 -12.65 10.47
N GLY A 221 17.25 -11.58 9.95
CA GLY A 221 18.31 -11.67 8.95
C GLY A 221 19.54 -12.39 9.50
N LYS A 222 19.96 -12.03 10.71
CA LYS A 222 21.07 -12.68 11.41
C LYS A 222 20.81 -14.17 11.67
N LEU A 223 19.60 -14.54 12.06
CA LEU A 223 19.23 -15.95 12.25
C LEU A 223 19.26 -16.72 10.93
N ILE A 224 18.77 -16.14 9.82
CA ILE A 224 18.83 -16.78 8.50
C ILE A 224 20.29 -17.04 8.10
N ASN A 225 21.19 -16.10 8.35
CA ASN A 225 22.61 -16.22 8.04
C ASN A 225 23.33 -17.25 8.94
N ILE A 226 22.99 -17.30 10.23
CA ILE A 226 23.51 -18.32 11.16
C ILE A 226 23.07 -19.71 10.70
N LEU A 227 21.79 -19.89 10.40
CA LEU A 227 21.21 -21.18 10.02
C LEU A 227 21.59 -21.65 8.61
N ALA A 228 22.34 -20.84 7.84
CA ALA A 228 22.93 -21.26 6.57
C ALA A 228 24.24 -22.05 6.76
N ASP A 229 24.87 -21.94 7.93
CA ASP A 229 26.17 -22.51 8.23
C ASP A 229 26.05 -23.43 9.45
N GLN A 230 26.26 -24.73 9.23
CA GLN A 230 26.11 -25.75 10.27
C GLN A 230 27.00 -25.45 11.51
N GLN A 231 28.21 -24.93 11.32
CA GLN A 231 29.08 -24.59 12.44
C GLN A 231 28.50 -23.43 13.25
N LYS A 232 27.99 -22.38 12.59
CA LYS A 232 27.33 -21.27 13.27
C LYS A 232 26.04 -21.72 13.97
N THR A 233 25.28 -22.63 13.37
CA THR A 233 24.11 -23.26 14.02
C THR A 233 24.52 -23.97 15.31
N VAL A 234 25.59 -24.77 15.28
CA VAL A 234 26.13 -25.44 16.48
C VAL A 234 26.55 -24.42 17.55
N GLU A 235 27.19 -23.32 17.16
CA GLU A 235 27.59 -22.25 18.08
C GLU A 235 26.38 -21.56 18.72
N LEU A 236 25.31 -21.31 17.96
CA LEU A 236 24.05 -20.76 18.47
C LEU A 236 23.41 -21.71 19.48
N ILE A 237 23.27 -22.99 19.14
CA ILE A 237 22.69 -24.01 20.03
C ILE A 237 23.54 -24.14 21.31
N ASN A 238 24.86 -24.07 21.19
CA ASN A 238 25.74 -24.07 22.37
C ASN A 238 25.50 -22.87 23.29
N ARG A 239 25.40 -21.65 22.74
CA ARG A 239 25.08 -20.46 23.53
C ARG A 239 23.74 -20.60 24.25
N LEU A 240 22.71 -21.07 23.54
CA LEU A 240 21.39 -21.32 24.13
C LEU A 240 21.45 -22.40 25.23
N SER A 241 22.19 -23.47 25.02
CA SER A 241 22.37 -24.54 26.00
C SER A 241 23.07 -24.04 27.27
N GLU A 242 24.12 -23.25 27.11
CA GLU A 242 24.84 -22.64 28.22
C GLU A 242 23.96 -21.65 28.99
N GLU A 243 23.20 -20.82 28.28
CA GLU A 243 22.31 -19.84 28.91
C GLU A 243 21.19 -20.51 29.70
N LEU A 244 20.48 -21.45 29.07
CA LEU A 244 19.26 -22.09 29.60
C LEU A 244 19.53 -23.23 30.57
N THR A 245 20.63 -23.97 30.38
CA THR A 245 20.91 -25.21 31.13
C THR A 245 22.22 -25.20 31.91
N LYS A 246 23.07 -24.17 31.71
CA LYS A 246 24.43 -24.09 32.27
C LYS A 246 25.36 -25.23 31.83
N LYS A 247 25.05 -25.85 30.68
CA LYS A 247 25.86 -26.93 30.08
C LYS A 247 26.18 -26.58 28.63
N SER A 248 27.34 -27.03 28.16
CA SER A 248 27.72 -26.91 26.76
C SER A 248 27.00 -27.96 25.89
N PHE A 249 26.62 -27.56 24.68
CA PHE A 249 26.18 -28.46 23.62
C PHE A 249 27.37 -28.84 22.73
N SER A 250 27.41 -30.10 22.27
CA SER A 250 28.39 -30.57 21.29
C SER A 250 27.71 -31.50 20.30
N GLY A 251 27.63 -31.08 19.04
CA GLY A 251 27.12 -31.92 17.95
C GLY A 251 27.99 -33.15 17.64
N ARG A 252 29.17 -33.30 18.28
CA ARG A 252 30.08 -34.45 18.03
C ARG A 252 29.67 -35.75 18.72
N PHE A 253 28.81 -35.69 19.74
CA PHE A 253 28.43 -36.85 20.56
C PHE A 253 26.92 -37.14 20.53
N GLY A 254 26.23 -36.64 19.49
CA GLY A 254 24.78 -36.67 19.33
C GLY A 254 24.18 -35.26 19.24
N GLY A 255 22.90 -35.16 18.83
CA GLY A 255 22.21 -33.88 18.67
C GLY A 255 22.18 -33.34 17.24
N GLU A 256 22.54 -34.16 16.24
CA GLU A 256 22.37 -33.85 14.82
C GLU A 256 20.89 -33.55 14.51
N GLU A 257 19.96 -34.29 15.13
CA GLU A 257 18.53 -34.06 14.95
C GLU A 257 18.09 -32.68 15.46
N LEU A 258 18.77 -32.14 16.48
CA LEU A 258 18.50 -30.79 16.98
C LEU A 258 19.05 -29.72 16.03
N ILE A 259 20.23 -29.96 15.45
CA ILE A 259 20.82 -29.06 14.44
C ILE A 259 19.92 -29.00 13.21
N GLU A 260 19.53 -30.16 12.67
CA GLU A 260 18.61 -30.26 11.54
C GLU A 260 17.27 -29.57 11.84
N ALA A 261 16.71 -29.76 13.05
CA ALA A 261 15.48 -29.09 13.46
C ALA A 261 15.62 -27.56 13.45
N PHE A 262 16.74 -27.00 13.92
CA PHE A 262 17.00 -25.56 13.85
C PHE A 262 17.12 -25.10 12.39
N GLU A 263 17.83 -25.83 11.54
CA GLU A 263 18.00 -25.48 10.13
C GLU A 263 16.68 -25.49 9.36
N THR A 264 15.71 -26.33 9.76
CA THR A 264 14.35 -26.31 9.17
C THR A 264 13.58 -25.02 9.41
N LEU A 265 14.00 -24.18 10.37
CA LEU A 265 13.39 -22.86 10.60
C LEU A 265 13.73 -21.86 9.51
N ARG A 266 14.86 -22.05 8.81
CA ARG A 266 15.40 -21.06 7.87
C ARG A 266 14.43 -20.66 6.76
N PRO A 267 13.73 -21.58 6.07
CA PRO A 267 12.71 -21.21 5.08
C PRO A 267 11.57 -20.39 5.66
N ALA A 268 11.14 -20.67 6.89
CA ALA A 268 10.09 -19.91 7.56
C ALA A 268 10.56 -18.49 7.91
N LEU A 269 11.81 -18.35 8.37
CA LEU A 269 12.41 -17.05 8.64
C LEU A 269 12.55 -16.20 7.37
N ILE A 270 12.93 -16.79 6.23
CA ILE A 270 12.99 -16.07 4.94
C ILE A 270 11.60 -15.56 4.53
N GLN A 271 10.54 -16.34 4.77
CA GLN A 271 9.16 -15.90 4.52
C GLN A 271 8.76 -14.75 5.43
N ILE A 272 9.17 -14.76 6.70
CA ILE A 272 8.94 -13.66 7.64
C ILE A 272 9.68 -12.41 7.15
N TYR A 273 10.97 -12.52 6.87
CA TYR A 273 11.81 -11.43 6.37
C TYR A 273 11.25 -10.79 5.09
N SER A 274 10.67 -11.59 4.19
CA SER A 274 10.08 -11.09 2.95
C SER A 274 8.75 -10.36 3.14
N LYS A 275 8.03 -10.60 4.24
CA LYS A 275 6.69 -10.06 4.51
C LYS A 275 6.75 -8.80 5.35
N VAL A 276 7.52 -8.84 6.44
CA VAL A 276 7.62 -7.75 7.41
C VAL A 276 8.34 -6.56 6.78
N SER A 277 7.87 -5.35 7.06
CA SER A 277 8.51 -4.08 6.65
C SER A 277 9.75 -3.79 7.48
N THR A 278 10.60 -2.90 6.99
CA THR A 278 11.82 -2.49 7.71
C THR A 278 11.49 -1.83 9.05
N ASP A 279 10.46 -0.98 9.09
CA ASP A 279 9.99 -0.32 10.31
C ASP A 279 9.49 -1.32 11.36
N GLU A 280 8.70 -2.33 10.94
CA GLU A 280 8.24 -3.39 11.84
C GLU A 280 9.41 -4.22 12.38
N LEU A 281 10.46 -4.46 11.58
CA LEU A 281 11.66 -5.15 12.04
C LEU A 281 12.44 -4.33 13.08
N GLU A 282 12.46 -3.00 12.95
CA GLU A 282 13.06 -2.10 13.94
C GLU A 282 12.26 -2.07 15.26
N ASP A 283 10.93 -2.16 15.16
CA ASP A 283 10.04 -2.18 16.32
C ASP A 283 10.25 -3.39 17.23
N TRP A 284 10.81 -4.50 16.72
CA TRP A 284 11.11 -5.68 17.54
C TRP A 284 12.19 -5.45 18.61
N PHE A 285 12.92 -4.34 18.53
CA PHE A 285 13.99 -3.98 19.45
C PHE A 285 13.61 -2.87 20.46
N LYS A 286 12.38 -2.34 20.39
CA LYS A 286 11.87 -1.31 21.29
C LYS A 286 11.16 -1.92 22.49
#